data_AF-A0A2Z6GD70-F1
#
_entry.id   AF-A0A2Z6GD70-F1
#
_cell.length_a   1.000
_cell.length_b   1.000
_cell.length_c   1.000
_cell.angle_alpha   90.00
_cell.angle_beta   90.00
_cell.angle_gamma   90.00
#
_symmetry.space_group_name_H-M   'P 1'
#
loop_
_entity.id
_entity.type
_entity.pdbx_description
1 polymer ?
#
loop_
_entity_poly.entity_id
_entity_poly.type
_entity_poly.pdbx_seq_one_letter_code
_entity_poly.pdbx_strand_id
1 'polypeptide(L)'
;MRFSNINVFVAWFLIPETLIMGWLAAIGRVVLELCGLATTEEGVPGRLVGAILLFAAIFFVNKVRGSLPPEGNPQVSSYKFGHKLVLLGNLLAIGLFLFPFTYQLVESKLQLMLISKFTIAFGYLAVGCWAIGFSILYQSSQPARTTAD
;
A
#
# COMPACT_ATOMS: atom_id res chain seq x y z
N MET A 1 -5.91 19.16 -2.21
CA MET A 1 -6.42 18.22 -1.18
C MET A 1 -5.45 18.31 -0.02
N ARG A 2 -5.89 18.52 1.23
CA ARG A 2 -5.01 18.93 2.35
C ARG A 2 -3.88 17.94 2.69
N PHE A 3 -4.04 16.66 2.31
CA PHE A 3 -3.11 15.57 2.68
C PHE A 3 -2.65 14.71 1.48
N SER A 4 -2.41 15.32 0.31
CA SER A 4 -1.98 14.61 -0.92
C SER A 4 -0.69 13.82 -0.75
N ASN A 5 0.33 14.40 -0.08
CA ASN A 5 1.62 13.75 0.15
C ASN A 5 1.48 12.53 1.06
N ILE A 6 0.66 12.62 2.11
CA ILE A 6 0.38 11.49 3.01
C ILE A 6 -0.36 10.39 2.24
N ASN A 7 -1.31 10.74 1.38
CA ASN A 7 -2.05 9.74 0.60
C ASN A 7 -1.12 8.93 -0.33
N VAL A 8 -0.16 9.59 -0.97
CA VAL A 8 0.82 8.91 -1.84
C VAL A 8 1.82 8.12 -1.00
N PHE A 9 2.27 8.65 0.12
CA PHE A 9 3.13 7.92 1.06
C PHE A 9 2.48 6.62 1.54
N VAL A 10 1.22 6.69 1.98
CA VAL A 10 0.46 5.53 2.43
C VAL A 10 0.29 4.51 1.29
N ALA A 11 0.08 4.97 0.06
CA ALA A 11 0.02 4.07 -1.10
C ALA A 11 1.35 3.34 -1.34
N TRP A 12 2.48 4.07 -1.29
CA TRP A 12 3.80 3.45 -1.42
C TRP A 12 4.12 2.44 -0.33
N PHE A 13 3.53 2.60 0.86
CA PHE A 13 3.64 1.62 1.94
C PHE A 13 2.70 0.42 1.72
N LEU A 14 1.44 0.66 1.37
CA LEU A 14 0.43 -0.39 1.25
C LEU A 14 0.58 -1.23 -0.02
N ILE A 15 1.14 -0.70 -1.11
CA ILE A 15 1.34 -1.45 -2.36
C ILE A 15 2.27 -2.66 -2.12
N PRO A 16 3.50 -2.50 -1.58
CA PRO A 16 4.36 -3.64 -1.27
C PRO A 16 3.76 -4.57 -0.21
N GLU A 17 3.11 -4.03 0.83
CA GLU A 17 2.39 -4.83 1.83
C GLU A 17 1.29 -5.70 1.20
N THR A 18 0.67 -5.24 0.11
CA THR A 18 -0.37 -6.00 -0.59
C THR A 18 0.22 -7.02 -1.57
N LEU A 19 1.27 -6.65 -2.29
CA LEU A 19 1.81 -7.46 -3.40
C LEU A 19 2.88 -8.47 -2.99
N ILE A 20 3.72 -8.13 -2.02
CA ILE A 20 4.89 -8.93 -1.63
C ILE A 20 4.96 -9.17 -0.12
N MET A 21 3.79 -9.23 0.54
CA MET A 21 3.65 -9.46 1.99
C MET A 21 4.52 -10.60 2.52
N GLY A 22 4.54 -11.74 1.81
CA GLY A 22 5.33 -12.92 2.20
C GLY A 22 6.83 -12.65 2.25
N TRP A 23 7.35 -11.84 1.32
CA TRP A 23 8.75 -11.44 1.29
C TRP A 23 9.10 -10.49 2.43
N LEU A 24 8.23 -9.52 2.72
CA LEU A 24 8.41 -8.60 3.85
C LEU A 24 8.43 -9.37 5.18
N ALA A 25 7.52 -10.33 5.34
CA ALA A 25 7.49 -11.21 6.51
C ALA A 25 8.79 -12.02 6.65
N ALA A 26 9.30 -12.58 5.55
CA ALA A 26 10.54 -13.35 5.54
C ALA A 26 11.75 -12.47 5.93
N ILE A 27 11.85 -11.26 5.37
CA ILE A 27 12.90 -10.30 5.72
C ILE A 27 12.84 -9.95 7.22
N GLY A 28 11.64 -9.68 7.74
CA GLY A 28 11.47 -9.37 9.16
C GLY A 28 11.84 -10.54 10.08
N ARG A 29 11.60 -11.78 9.66
CA ARG A 29 12.05 -12.98 10.40
C ARG A 29 13.57 -13.10 10.44
N VAL A 30 14.23 -12.94 9.28
CA VAL A 30 15.70 -12.96 9.23
C VAL A 30 16.29 -11.95 10.20
N VAL A 31 15.72 -10.74 10.26
CA VAL A 31 16.18 -9.70 11.21
C VAL A 31 15.95 -10.13 12.66
N LEU A 32 14.79 -10.71 12.99
CA LEU A 32 14.50 -11.20 14.35
C LEU A 32 15.43 -12.35 14.75
N GLU A 33 15.70 -13.28 13.84
CA GLU A 33 16.60 -14.42 14.06
C GLU A 33 18.05 -13.96 14.25
N LEU A 34 18.50 -12.96 13.49
CA LEU A 34 19.82 -12.33 13.68
C LEU A 34 19.93 -11.64 15.06
N CYS A 35 18.80 -11.21 15.63
CA CYS A 35 18.73 -10.67 17.00
C CYS A 35 18.58 -11.77 18.07
N GLY A 36 18.63 -13.06 17.71
CA GLY A 36 18.54 -14.18 18.63
C GLY A 36 17.13 -14.53 19.10
N LEU A 37 16.09 -14.01 18.44
CA LEU A 37 14.69 -14.33 18.76
C LEU A 37 14.23 -15.54 17.93
N ALA A 38 13.67 -16.54 18.60
CA ALA A 38 13.06 -17.67 17.91
C ALA A 38 11.79 -17.21 17.18
N THR A 39 11.78 -17.27 15.85
CA THR A 39 10.58 -16.97 15.05
C THR A 39 9.90 -18.24 14.58
N THR A 40 8.56 -18.28 14.67
CA THR A 40 7.76 -19.34 14.08
C THR A 40 7.41 -18.99 12.63
N GLU A 41 7.31 -20.01 11.77
CA GLU A 41 7.05 -19.86 10.32
C GLU A 41 5.70 -19.21 9.97
N GLU A 42 4.84 -18.94 10.94
CA GLU A 42 3.55 -18.25 10.73
C GLU A 42 3.43 -16.94 11.52
N GLY A 43 4.50 -16.50 12.18
CA GLY A 43 4.45 -15.40 13.15
C GLY A 43 4.12 -14.02 12.56
N VAL A 44 3.09 -13.39 13.15
CA VAL A 44 2.82 -11.93 13.11
C VAL A 44 4.05 -11.06 13.39
N PRO A 45 4.99 -11.43 14.30
CA PRO A 45 6.18 -10.60 14.58
C PRO A 45 7.05 -10.33 13.36
N GLY A 46 7.29 -11.33 12.50
CA GLY A 46 8.08 -11.13 11.27
C GLY A 46 7.42 -10.15 10.30
N ARG A 47 6.09 -10.18 10.19
CA ARG A 47 5.33 -9.21 9.39
C ARG A 47 5.46 -7.79 9.94
N LEU A 48 5.35 -7.61 11.25
CA LEU A 48 5.50 -6.29 11.88
C LEU A 48 6.91 -5.72 11.65
N VAL A 49 7.95 -6.52 11.83
CA VAL A 49 9.32 -6.06 11.59
C VAL A 49 9.54 -5.73 10.11
N GLY A 50 9.06 -6.58 9.20
CA GLY A 50 9.09 -6.29 7.75
C GLY A 50 8.41 -4.98 7.39
N ALA A 51 7.22 -4.74 7.94
CA ALA A 51 6.47 -3.51 7.75
C ALA A 51 7.20 -2.28 8.31
N ILE A 52 7.82 -2.38 9.49
CA ILE A 52 8.62 -1.30 10.06
C ILE A 52 9.82 -0.97 9.16
N LEU A 53 10.52 -1.98 8.64
CA LEU A 53 11.65 -1.80 7.73
C LEU A 53 11.22 -1.13 6.42
N LEU A 54 10.09 -1.57 5.85
CA LEU A 54 9.51 -0.96 4.66
C LEU A 54 9.14 0.50 4.92
N PHE A 55 8.46 0.79 6.03
CA PHE A 55 8.10 2.14 6.42
C PHE A 55 9.34 3.04 6.55
N ALA A 56 10.40 2.55 7.20
CA ALA A 56 11.66 3.26 7.33
C ALA A 56 12.31 3.55 5.97
N ALA A 57 12.30 2.58 5.05
CA ALA A 57 12.83 2.75 3.70
C ALA A 57 12.06 3.81 2.91
N ILE A 58 10.73 3.76 2.92
CA ILE A 58 9.88 4.73 2.22
C ILE A 58 10.03 6.11 2.84
N PHE A 59 10.07 6.20 4.18
CA PHE A 59 10.32 7.45 4.89
C PHE A 59 11.67 8.05 4.51
N PHE A 60 12.72 7.23 4.45
CA PHE A 60 14.04 7.68 4.02
C PHE A 60 14.02 8.21 2.58
N VAL A 61 13.43 7.47 1.64
CA VAL A 61 13.29 7.91 0.24
C VAL A 61 12.51 9.22 0.14
N ASN A 62 11.38 9.33 0.84
CA ASN A 62 10.57 10.54 0.88
C ASN A 62 11.34 11.72 1.50
N LYS A 63 12.13 11.49 2.55
CA LYS A 63 12.95 12.52 3.20
C LYS A 63 14.08 13.01 2.30
N VAL A 64 14.74 12.11 1.57
CA VAL A 64 15.86 12.45 0.67
C VAL A 64 15.37 13.13 -0.60
N ARG A 65 14.25 12.67 -1.18
CA ARG A 65 13.68 13.25 -2.41
C ARG A 65 12.78 14.47 -2.17
N GLY A 66 12.26 14.63 -0.96
CA GLY A 66 11.24 15.63 -0.61
C GLY A 66 9.80 15.16 -0.88
N SER A 67 9.60 14.27 -1.84
CA SER A 67 8.31 13.76 -2.29
C SER A 67 8.43 12.35 -2.88
N LEU A 68 7.30 11.63 -2.89
CA LEU A 68 7.16 10.36 -3.58
C LEU A 68 6.36 10.56 -4.88
N PRO A 69 6.79 9.98 -6.01
CA PRO A 69 6.07 10.08 -7.27
C PRO A 69 4.78 9.25 -7.22
N PRO A 70 3.77 9.53 -8.08
CA PRO A 70 3.73 10.61 -9.05
C PRO A 70 3.37 11.97 -8.43
N GLU A 71 4.02 13.03 -8.93
CA GLU A 71 3.75 14.42 -8.55
C GLU A 71 2.80 15.05 -9.57
N GLY A 72 1.50 15.11 -9.28
CA GLY A 72 0.52 15.72 -10.19
C GLY A 72 0.33 17.23 -10.00
N ASN A 73 -0.28 17.91 -10.98
CA ASN A 73 -0.58 19.34 -10.89
C ASN A 73 -1.89 19.58 -10.09
N PRO A 74 -1.83 20.25 -8.91
CA PRO A 74 -2.99 20.42 -8.05
C PRO A 74 -4.12 21.28 -8.63
N GLN A 75 -3.85 22.05 -9.70
CA GLN A 75 -4.82 22.93 -10.34
C GLN A 75 -5.77 22.19 -11.29
N VAL A 76 -5.45 20.96 -11.69
CA VAL A 76 -6.24 20.21 -12.67
C VAL A 76 -7.29 19.33 -11.96
N SER A 77 -8.48 19.17 -12.55
CA SER A 77 -9.53 18.31 -11.98
C SER A 77 -9.11 16.83 -11.91
N SER A 78 -8.33 16.37 -12.88
CA SER A 78 -7.77 15.00 -12.93
C SER A 78 -6.90 14.69 -11.72
N TYR A 79 -6.15 15.66 -11.19
CA TYR A 79 -5.37 15.50 -9.97
C TYR A 79 -6.25 15.10 -8.77
N LYS A 80 -7.37 15.81 -8.57
CA LYS A 80 -8.30 15.52 -7.48
C LYS A 80 -8.92 14.13 -7.64
N PHE A 81 -9.25 13.74 -8.87
CA PHE A 81 -9.81 12.42 -9.15
C PHE A 81 -8.79 11.30 -8.93
N GLY A 82 -7.55 11.46 -9.41
CA GLY A 82 -6.46 10.52 -9.19
C GLY A 82 -6.19 10.30 -7.70
N HIS A 83 -6.12 11.36 -6.89
CA HIS A 83 -5.97 11.23 -5.44
C HIS A 83 -7.15 10.51 -4.75
N LYS A 84 -8.39 10.70 -5.22
CA LYS A 84 -9.55 9.96 -4.69
C LYS A 84 -9.45 8.46 -4.97
N LEU A 85 -9.01 8.08 -6.16
CA LEU A 85 -8.78 6.67 -6.50
C LEU A 85 -7.66 6.06 -5.66
N VAL A 86 -6.54 6.77 -5.49
CA VAL A 86 -5.45 6.32 -4.62
C VAL A 86 -5.93 6.15 -3.17
N LEU A 87 -6.74 7.09 -2.68
CA LEU A 87 -7.32 7.00 -1.33
C LEU A 87 -8.24 5.79 -1.20
N LEU A 88 -9.08 5.52 -2.20
CA LEU A 88 -9.93 4.33 -2.23
C LEU A 88 -9.08 3.05 -2.18
N GLY A 89 -8.02 2.97 -2.98
CA GLY A 89 -7.07 1.86 -2.93
C GLY A 89 -6.43 1.68 -1.55
N ASN A 90 -6.02 2.79 -0.92
CA ASN A 90 -5.47 2.77 0.43
C ASN A 90 -6.47 2.23 1.46
N LEU A 91 -7.73 2.67 1.43
CA LEU A 91 -8.76 2.20 2.35
C LEU A 91 -9.02 0.70 2.21
N LEU A 92 -9.09 0.21 0.97
CA LEU A 92 -9.25 -1.21 0.69
C LEU A 92 -8.05 -2.01 1.22
N ALA A 93 -6.82 -1.54 0.97
CA ALA A 93 -5.61 -2.22 1.39
C ALA A 93 -5.39 -2.18 2.91
N ILE A 94 -5.80 -1.13 3.62
CA ILE A 94 -5.81 -1.12 5.10
C ILE A 94 -6.73 -2.22 5.62
N GLY A 95 -7.91 -2.40 5.01
CA GLY A 95 -8.81 -3.50 5.35
C GLY A 95 -8.15 -4.88 5.19
N LEU A 96 -7.39 -5.07 4.11
CA LEU A 96 -6.62 -6.29 3.88
C LEU A 96 -5.49 -6.48 4.88
N PHE A 97 -4.75 -5.42 5.17
CA PHE A 97 -3.63 -5.45 6.10
C PHE A 97 -4.07 -5.79 7.52
N LEU A 98 -5.25 -5.32 7.95
CA LEU A 98 -5.80 -5.60 9.27
C LEU A 98 -6.42 -7.00 9.39
N PHE A 99 -6.83 -7.62 8.27
CA PHE A 99 -7.53 -8.90 8.29
C PHE A 99 -6.74 -10.04 8.96
N PRO A 100 -5.43 -10.22 8.73
CA PRO A 100 -4.61 -11.21 9.45
C PRO A 100 -4.45 -10.98 10.95
N PHE A 101 -4.87 -9.83 11.49
CA PHE A 101 -4.90 -9.59 12.93
C PHE A 101 -6.27 -9.92 13.54
N THR A 102 -7.32 -9.97 12.73
CA THR A 102 -8.69 -10.24 13.19
C THR A 102 -9.18 -11.63 12.81
N TYR A 103 -8.49 -12.37 11.92
CA TYR A 103 -8.93 -13.71 11.47
C TYR A 103 -9.06 -14.73 12.62
N GLN A 104 -8.30 -14.57 13.70
CA GLN A 104 -8.37 -15.42 14.89
C GLN A 104 -9.72 -15.32 15.62
N LEU A 105 -10.49 -14.26 15.36
CA LEU A 105 -11.83 -14.06 15.90
C LEU A 105 -12.91 -14.83 15.12
N VAL A 106 -12.56 -15.47 13.99
CA VAL A 106 -13.49 -16.21 13.14
C VAL A 106 -13.38 -17.70 13.42
N GLU A 107 -14.34 -18.25 14.16
CA GLU A 107 -14.34 -19.66 14.58
C GLU A 107 -14.76 -20.63 13.45
N SER A 108 -15.52 -20.15 12.45
CA SER A 108 -16.05 -20.99 11.37
C SER A 108 -15.12 -21.05 10.15
N LYS A 109 -14.68 -22.26 9.80
CA LYS A 109 -13.84 -22.54 8.62
C LYS A 109 -14.49 -22.11 7.29
N LEU A 110 -15.81 -22.23 7.17
CA LEU A 110 -16.54 -21.79 5.98
C LEU A 110 -16.53 -20.26 5.84
N GLN A 111 -16.74 -19.54 6.94
CA GLN A 111 -16.65 -18.07 6.96
C GLN A 111 -15.22 -17.63 6.60
N LEU A 112 -14.22 -18.31 7.15
CA LEU A 112 -12.81 -18.02 6.87
C LEU A 112 -12.46 -18.19 5.38
N MET A 113 -12.96 -19.26 4.74
CA MET A 113 -12.82 -19.44 3.29
C MET A 113 -13.51 -18.35 2.46
N LEU A 114 -14.74 -17.98 2.83
CA LEU A 114 -15.49 -16.91 2.16
C LEU A 114 -14.74 -15.58 2.27
N ILE A 115 -14.32 -15.22 3.48
CA ILE A 115 -13.61 -13.96 3.72
C ILE A 115 -12.26 -13.95 2.99
N SER A 116 -11.55 -15.09 2.93
CA SER A 116 -10.30 -15.23 2.17
C SER A 116 -10.47 -14.93 0.68
N LYS A 117 -11.55 -15.41 0.05
CA LYS A 117 -11.84 -15.07 -1.35
C LYS A 117 -12.18 -13.59 -1.54
N PHE A 118 -12.93 -13.01 -0.60
CA PHE A 118 -13.22 -11.58 -0.61
C PHE A 118 -11.95 -10.72 -0.45
N THR A 119 -11.01 -11.13 0.41
CA THR A 119 -9.73 -10.42 0.60
C THR A 119 -8.88 -10.44 -0.68
N ILE A 120 -8.86 -11.55 -1.41
CA ILE A 120 -8.15 -11.60 -2.70
C ILE A 120 -8.76 -10.62 -3.72
N ALA A 121 -10.10 -10.61 -3.85
CA ALA A 121 -10.79 -9.68 -4.76
C ALA A 121 -10.56 -8.21 -4.38
N PHE A 122 -10.58 -7.89 -3.09
CA PHE A 122 -10.28 -6.56 -2.56
C PHE A 122 -8.82 -6.16 -2.85
N GLY A 123 -7.87 -7.10 -2.81
CA GLY A 123 -6.48 -6.86 -3.20
C GLY A 123 -6.35 -6.41 -4.65
N TYR A 124 -7.00 -7.11 -5.57
CA TYR A 124 -7.02 -6.71 -6.98
C TYR A 124 -7.70 -5.36 -7.20
N LEU A 125 -8.79 -5.08 -6.47
CA LEU A 125 -9.48 -3.79 -6.55
C LEU A 125 -8.60 -2.64 -6.03
N ALA A 126 -7.87 -2.85 -4.94
CA ALA A 126 -6.92 -1.88 -4.40
C ALA A 126 -5.80 -1.59 -5.42
N VAL A 127 -5.24 -2.64 -6.03
CA VAL A 127 -4.22 -2.51 -7.08
C VAL A 127 -4.75 -1.77 -8.30
N GLY A 128 -5.96 -2.09 -8.76
CA GLY A 128 -6.62 -1.37 -9.85
C GLY A 128 -6.81 0.11 -9.53
N CYS A 129 -7.27 0.43 -8.32
CA CYS A 129 -7.43 1.81 -7.85
C CYS A 129 -6.10 2.58 -7.86
N TRP A 130 -5.01 1.96 -7.38
CA TRP A 130 -3.67 2.57 -7.42
C TRP A 130 -3.14 2.73 -8.84
N ALA A 131 -3.23 1.70 -9.67
CA ALA A 131 -2.72 1.74 -11.04
C ALA A 131 -3.40 2.85 -11.87
N ILE A 132 -4.74 2.93 -11.81
CA ILE A 132 -5.50 3.98 -12.49
C ILE A 132 -5.23 5.34 -11.84
N GLY A 133 -5.27 5.41 -10.51
CA GLY A 133 -5.05 6.65 -9.76
C GLY A 133 -3.68 7.27 -10.04
N PHE A 134 -2.60 6.47 -9.98
CA PHE A 134 -1.24 6.91 -10.27
C PHE A 134 -1.07 7.30 -11.74
N SER A 135 -1.70 6.57 -12.68
CA SER A 135 -1.68 6.94 -14.10
C SER A 135 -2.29 8.31 -14.33
N ILE A 136 -3.43 8.60 -13.70
CA ILE A 136 -4.11 9.90 -13.81
C ILE A 136 -3.29 11.01 -13.14
N LEU A 137 -2.69 10.74 -11.97
CA LEU A 137 -1.81 11.69 -11.30
C LEU A 137 -0.58 12.01 -12.15
N TYR A 138 0.04 11.00 -12.76
CA TYR A 138 1.17 11.17 -13.67
C TYR A 138 0.76 11.97 -14.92
N GLN A 139 -0.39 11.67 -15.52
CA GLN A 139 -0.88 12.45 -16.67
C GLN A 139 -1.18 13.91 -16.29
N SER A 140 -1.66 14.17 -15.08
CA SER A 140 -1.89 15.53 -14.60
C SER A 140 -0.61 16.35 -14.41
N SER A 141 0.55 15.70 -14.34
CA SER A 141 1.85 16.38 -14.23
C SER A 141 2.45 16.77 -15.58
N GLN A 142 1.92 16.21 -16.67
CA GLN A 142 2.42 16.48 -18.00
C GLN A 142 2.02 17.90 -18.43
N PRO A 143 2.86 18.59 -19.23
CA PRO A 143 2.45 19.83 -19.86
C PRO A 143 1.16 19.61 -20.64
N ALA A 144 0.21 20.54 -20.57
CA ALA A 144 -0.95 20.48 -21.45
C ALA A 144 -0.42 20.42 -22.90
N ARG A 145 -0.83 19.39 -23.66
CA ARG A 145 -0.58 19.38 -25.10
C ARG A 145 -1.27 20.62 -25.67
N THR A 146 -0.51 21.68 -25.90
CA THR A 146 -0.93 22.76 -26.78
C THR A 146 -1.14 22.13 -28.15
N THR A 147 -2.39 21.92 -28.52
CA THR A 147 -2.77 21.77 -29.92
C THR A 147 -2.48 23.12 -30.58
N ALA A 148 -1.24 23.29 -31.02
CA ALA A 148 -0.91 24.28 -32.02
C ALA A 148 -1.28 23.63 -33.36
N ASP A 149 -2.53 23.83 -33.77
CA ASP A 149 -3.01 23.76 -35.15
C ASP A 149 -4.08 24.84 -35.31
#